data_AF-A0A920DQ13-F1
#
_entry.id   AF-A0A920DQ13-F1
#
_cell.length_a   1.000
_cell.length_b   1.000
_cell.length_c   1.000
_cell.angle_alpha   90.00
_cell.angle_beta   90.00
_cell.angle_gamma   90.00
#
_symmetry.space_group_name_H-M   'P 1'
#
loop_
_entity.id
_entity.type
_entity.pdbx_description
1 polymer ?
#
loop_
_entity_poly.entity_id
_entity_poly.type
_entity_poly.pdbx_seq_one_letter_code
_entity_poly.pdbx_strand_id
1 'polypeptide(L)'
;MPVLQGAFAQLVGRDQGYAIVRLTSGEQRLILGTCMATVGAYQSGSVKHQACQSGPNRWLGKRPSVRGVAMNPVDHPHGGGEGKTSGGRHPVTPWGKPTKGRRTRSNTTSDKYILRSRHLRKKR
;
A
#
# COMPACT_ATOMS: atom_id res chain seq x y z
N MET A 1 -4.48 -12.84 -7.53
CA MET A 1 -3.93 -11.72 -6.71
C MET A 1 -2.56 -11.40 -7.26
N PRO A 2 -2.17 -10.12 -7.45
CA PRO A 2 -0.84 -9.79 -7.95
C PRO A 2 0.22 -10.29 -6.97
N VAL A 3 1.13 -11.13 -7.46
CA VAL A 3 2.13 -11.81 -6.64
C VAL A 3 3.37 -10.93 -6.56
N LEU A 4 3.53 -10.23 -5.44
CA LEU A 4 4.77 -9.52 -5.14
C LEU A 4 5.84 -10.52 -4.70
N GLN A 5 7.12 -10.20 -4.87
CA GLN A 5 8.21 -11.03 -4.40
C GLN A 5 8.08 -11.31 -2.89
N GLY A 6 8.11 -12.58 -2.49
CA GLY A 6 7.92 -12.98 -1.09
C GLY A 6 6.47 -12.89 -0.59
N ALA A 7 5.48 -12.70 -1.48
CA ALA A 7 4.08 -12.76 -1.10
C ALA A 7 3.67 -14.22 -0.84
N PHE A 8 3.15 -14.49 0.35
CA PHE A 8 2.50 -15.74 0.72
C PHE A 8 1.20 -15.45 1.48
N ALA A 9 0.30 -16.42 1.55
CA ALA A 9 -0.90 -16.32 2.36
C ALA A 9 -1.02 -17.57 3.22
N GLN A 10 -1.42 -17.41 4.46
CA GLN A 10 -1.60 -18.52 5.38
C GLN A 10 -3.08 -18.91 5.42
N LEU A 11 -3.37 -20.17 5.15
CA LEU A 11 -4.70 -20.73 5.40
C LEU A 11 -4.88 -20.88 6.91
N VAL A 12 -5.90 -20.24 7.47
CA VAL A 12 -6.21 -20.28 8.91
C VAL A 12 -7.27 -21.34 9.21
N GLY A 13 -8.25 -21.49 8.32
CA GLY A 13 -9.34 -22.44 8.47
C GLY A 13 -10.28 -22.46 7.26
N ARG A 14 -11.26 -23.36 7.29
CA ARG A 14 -12.33 -23.46 6.31
C ARG A 14 -13.65 -23.60 7.04
N ASP A 15 -14.66 -22.87 6.61
CA ASP A 15 -16.00 -22.86 7.20
C ASP A 15 -17.08 -22.59 6.14
N GLN A 16 -18.19 -23.34 6.17
CA GLN A 16 -19.39 -23.19 5.33
C GLN A 16 -19.13 -22.81 3.85
N GLY A 17 -18.19 -23.50 3.19
CA GLY A 17 -17.86 -23.25 1.78
C GLY A 17 -16.94 -22.05 1.52
N TYR A 18 -16.48 -21.37 2.57
CA TYR A 18 -15.46 -20.34 2.53
C TYR A 18 -14.17 -20.79 3.23
N ALA A 19 -13.04 -20.25 2.79
CA ALA A 19 -11.72 -20.40 3.38
C ALA A 19 -11.30 -19.08 4.04
N ILE A 20 -10.82 -19.16 5.28
CA ILE A 20 -10.24 -18.02 6.00
C ILE A 20 -8.76 -17.96 5.67
N VAL A 21 -8.35 -16.90 4.98
CA VAL A 21 -6.97 -16.69 4.55
C VAL A 21 -6.41 -15.43 5.18
N ARG A 22 -5.21 -15.56 5.77
CA ARG A 22 -4.41 -14.44 6.27
C ARG A 22 -3.41 -14.00 5.21
N LEU A 23 -3.55 -12.75 4.76
CA LEU A 23 -2.67 -12.15 3.76
C LEU A 23 -1.38 -11.60 4.40
N THR A 24 -0.33 -11.39 3.59
CA THR A 24 0.91 -10.71 4.02
C THR A 24 0.67 -9.31 4.61
N SER A 25 -0.40 -8.63 4.18
CA SER A 25 -0.83 -7.34 4.74
C SER A 25 -1.28 -7.44 6.21
N GLY A 26 -1.47 -8.65 6.74
CA GLY A 26 -2.04 -8.93 8.06
C GLY A 26 -3.56 -8.93 8.08
N GLU A 27 -4.22 -8.73 6.93
CA GLU A 27 -5.68 -8.83 6.79
C GLU A 27 -6.12 -10.30 6.79
N GLN A 28 -7.23 -10.61 7.46
CA GLN A 28 -7.90 -11.91 7.36
C GLN A 28 -9.16 -11.75 6.51
N ARG A 29 -9.29 -12.59 5.49
CA ARG A 29 -10.36 -12.50 4.50
C ARG A 29 -10.96 -13.88 4.20
N LEU A 30 -12.27 -13.90 3.96
CA LEU A 30 -13.03 -15.02 3.45
C LEU A 30 -12.89 -15.09 1.93
N ILE A 31 -12.57 -16.27 1.42
CA ILE A 31 -12.44 -16.59 0.00
C ILE A 31 -13.32 -17.81 -0.26
N LEU A 32 -13.97 -17.91 -1.42
CA LEU A 32 -14.75 -19.10 -1.77
C LEU A 32 -13.85 -20.33 -1.79
N GLY A 33 -14.32 -21.45 -1.25
CA GLY A 33 -13.58 -22.71 -1.18
C GLY A 33 -13.27 -23.33 -2.55
N THR A 34 -14.00 -22.92 -3.59
CA THR A 34 -13.78 -23.32 -4.98
C THR A 34 -12.60 -22.59 -5.65
N CYS A 35 -12.03 -21.57 -5.00
CA CYS A 35 -10.91 -20.82 -5.59
C CYS A 35 -9.61 -21.64 -5.59
N MET A 36 -8.90 -21.60 -6.71
CA MET A 36 -7.58 -22.24 -6.84
C MET A 36 -6.49 -21.44 -6.10
N ALA A 37 -5.53 -22.16 -5.51
CA ALA A 37 -4.34 -21.60 -4.89
C ALA A 37 -3.13 -22.50 -5.17
N THR A 38 -1.96 -21.90 -5.30
CA THR A 38 -0.69 -22.62 -5.45
C THR A 38 -0.04 -22.80 -4.07
N VAL A 39 0.49 -23.99 -3.82
CA VAL A 39 1.23 -24.30 -2.58
C VAL A 39 2.67 -23.79 -2.71
N GLY A 40 3.13 -23.03 -1.72
CA GLY A 40 4.49 -22.48 -1.67
C GLY A 40 4.52 -20.95 -1.63
N ALA A 41 5.68 -20.39 -1.27
CA ALA A 41 5.94 -18.96 -1.34
C ALA A 41 6.54 -18.62 -2.71
N TYR A 42 6.11 -17.51 -3.31
CA TYR A 42 6.75 -17.03 -4.53
C TYR A 42 8.11 -16.40 -4.20
N GLN A 43 9.18 -17.11 -4.53
CA GLN A 43 10.55 -16.65 -4.38
C GLN A 43 11.16 -16.39 -5.75
N SER A 44 11.31 -15.11 -6.10
CA SER A 44 12.25 -14.69 -7.14
C SER A 44 13.62 -14.50 -6.49
N GLY A 45 14.70 -14.79 -7.23
CA GLY A 45 16.10 -14.60 -6.77
C GLY A 45 16.31 -13.22 -6.14
N SER A 46 17.21 -13.14 -5.16
CA SER A 46 17.44 -11.99 -4.28
C SER A 46 17.66 -10.68 -5.05
N VAL A 47 16.59 -9.92 -5.30
CA VAL A 47 16.71 -8.59 -5.89
C VAL A 47 16.96 -7.59 -4.77
N LYS A 48 18.21 -7.56 -4.31
CA LYS A 48 18.73 -6.42 -3.53
C LYS A 48 18.74 -5.21 -4.47
N HIS A 49 17.60 -4.53 -4.60
CA HIS A 49 17.52 -3.29 -5.37
C HIS A 49 18.24 -2.16 -4.61
N GLN A 50 19.57 -2.13 -4.68
CA GLN A 50 20.32 -0.90 -4.46
C GLN A 50 20.14 0.00 -5.67
N ALA A 51 19.00 0.67 -5.75
CA ALA A 51 18.80 1.78 -6.68
C ALA A 51 19.49 3.03 -6.10
N CYS A 52 20.81 2.95 -5.90
CA CYS A 52 21.62 4.03 -5.33
C CYS A 52 21.96 5.12 -6.35
N GLN A 53 21.60 4.92 -7.62
CA GLN A 53 21.87 5.85 -8.72
C GLN A 53 20.57 6.22 -9.44
N SER A 54 20.54 7.42 -10.01
CA SER A 54 19.40 7.92 -10.79
C SER A 54 19.22 7.15 -12.11
N GLY A 55 20.30 6.63 -12.70
CA GLY A 55 20.30 5.88 -13.96
C GLY A 55 19.40 4.64 -13.96
N PRO A 56 19.64 3.66 -13.07
CA PRO A 56 18.81 2.45 -12.98
C PRO A 56 17.32 2.74 -12.74
N ASN A 57 16.98 3.79 -11.97
CA ASN A 57 15.58 4.18 -11.76
C ASN A 57 14.90 4.68 -13.05
N ARG A 58 15.66 5.33 -13.95
CA ARG A 58 15.14 5.77 -15.25
C ARG A 58 14.86 4.59 -16.18
N TRP A 59 15.68 3.54 -16.15
CA TRP A 59 15.44 2.30 -16.91
C TRP A 59 14.19 1.56 -16.44
N LEU A 60 13.89 1.63 -15.15
CA LEU A 60 12.64 1.12 -14.57
C LEU A 60 11.41 2.02 -14.86
N GLY A 61 11.55 3.06 -15.69
CA GLY A 61 10.48 3.99 -16.04
C GLY A 61 10.09 4.97 -14.93
N LYS A 62 10.84 5.01 -13.81
CA LYS A 62 10.55 5.91 -12.69
C LYS A 62 11.19 7.27 -12.92
N ARG A 63 10.36 8.29 -13.13
CA ARG A 63 10.79 9.70 -13.23
C ARG A 63 11.02 10.29 -11.82
N PRO A 64 11.91 11.28 -11.68
CA PRO A 64 12.09 11.97 -10.41
C PRO A 64 10.76 12.61 -9.97
N SER A 65 10.46 12.52 -8.67
CA SER A 65 9.29 13.16 -8.07
C SER A 65 9.73 14.35 -7.24
N VAL A 66 9.03 15.49 -7.40
CA VAL A 66 9.30 16.73 -6.66
C VAL A 66 8.48 16.75 -5.38
N ARG A 67 9.08 17.16 -4.27
CA ARG A 67 8.38 17.28 -2.97
C ARG A 67 7.47 18.51 -2.99
N GLY A 68 6.25 18.38 -2.46
CA GLY A 68 5.27 19.47 -2.40
C GLY A 68 5.74 20.73 -1.66
N VAL A 69 6.65 20.60 -0.70
CA VAL A 69 7.26 21.73 0.03
C VAL A 69 8.14 22.61 -0.88
N ALA A 70 8.73 22.02 -1.92
CA ALA A 70 9.58 22.75 -2.87
C ALA A 70 8.78 23.40 -4.00
N MET A 71 7.46 23.24 -4.01
CA MET A 71 6.58 23.80 -5.04
C MET A 71 6.06 25.18 -4.60
N ASN A 72 5.46 25.93 -5.53
CA ASN A 72 4.80 27.18 -5.21
C ASN A 72 3.45 26.91 -4.50
N PRO A 73 2.89 27.89 -3.75
CA PRO A 73 1.59 27.75 -3.11
C PRO A 73 0.43 27.39 -4.06
N VAL A 74 0.54 27.76 -5.34
CA VAL A 74 -0.45 27.43 -6.38
C VAL A 74 -0.40 25.96 -6.81
N ASP A 75 0.78 25.36 -6.78
CA ASP A 75 1.04 24.02 -7.31
C ASP A 75 0.80 22.93 -6.25
N HIS A 76 1.09 23.24 -4.99
CA HIS A 76 0.89 22.30 -3.88
C HIS A 76 0.43 23.02 -2.61
N PRO A 77 -0.52 22.44 -1.84
CA PRO A 77 -0.93 22.98 -0.54
C PRO A 77 0.17 23.05 0.54
N HIS A 78 1.38 22.59 0.25
CA HIS A 78 2.55 22.65 1.15
C HIS A 78 3.59 23.64 0.63
N GLY A 79 3.33 24.26 -0.53
CA GLY A 79 4.27 25.14 -1.20
C GLY A 79 4.35 26.52 -0.57
N GLY A 80 5.49 27.18 -0.78
CA GLY A 80 5.78 28.52 -0.28
C GLY A 80 6.41 28.59 1.12
N GLY A 81 6.50 29.83 1.61
CA GLY A 81 7.28 30.21 2.79
C GLY A 81 8.70 30.62 2.45
N GLU A 82 9.30 31.45 3.30
CA GLU A 82 10.70 31.84 3.18
C GLU A 82 11.59 30.70 3.69
N GLY A 83 12.50 30.23 2.84
CA GLY A 83 13.39 29.11 3.17
C GLY A 83 12.68 27.74 3.17
N LYS A 84 13.23 26.78 3.93
CA LYS A 84 12.67 25.42 4.02
C LYS A 84 11.65 25.34 5.13
N THR A 85 10.37 25.21 4.77
CA THR A 85 9.28 25.01 5.74
C THR A 85 8.83 23.55 5.79
N SER A 86 8.09 23.17 6.83
CA SER A 86 7.41 21.86 6.90
C SER A 86 6.05 21.86 6.18
N GLY A 87 5.73 22.92 5.42
CA GLY A 87 4.46 23.11 4.72
C GLY A 87 3.31 23.65 5.61
N GLY A 88 3.53 23.89 6.91
CA GLY A 88 2.62 24.62 7.81
C GLY A 88 1.22 24.01 8.02
N ARG A 89 0.92 22.86 7.41
CA ARG A 89 -0.40 22.18 7.45
C ARG A 89 -0.24 20.68 7.69
N HIS A 90 -1.34 20.05 8.08
CA HIS A 90 -1.42 18.58 8.07
C HIS A 90 -1.13 18.04 6.66
N PRO A 91 -0.36 16.93 6.54
CA PRO A 91 0.03 16.39 5.25
C PRO A 91 -1.16 16.06 4.33
N VAL A 92 -1.16 16.68 3.15
CA VAL A 92 -2.15 16.47 2.10
C VAL A 92 -1.51 16.09 0.76
N THR A 93 -2.32 15.55 -0.15
CA THR A 93 -1.97 15.38 -1.56
C THR A 93 -1.93 16.75 -2.27
N PRO A 94 -1.40 16.82 -3.51
CA PRO A 94 -1.48 18.04 -4.33
C PRO A 94 -2.92 18.57 -4.48
N TRP A 95 -3.92 17.68 -4.42
CA TRP A 95 -5.35 18.01 -4.49
C TRP A 95 -6.02 18.18 -3.12
N GLY A 96 -5.26 18.33 -2.03
CA GLY A 96 -5.82 18.60 -0.70
C GLY A 96 -6.43 17.41 0.04
N LYS A 97 -6.30 16.17 -0.47
CA LYS A 97 -6.77 14.98 0.26
C LYS A 97 -5.80 14.64 1.40
N PRO A 98 -6.27 14.37 2.64
CA PRO A 98 -5.39 14.03 3.76
C PRO A 98 -4.63 12.72 3.49
N THR A 99 -3.31 12.71 3.69
CA THR A 99 -2.46 11.52 3.45
C THR A 99 -2.18 10.71 4.71
N LYS A 100 -2.21 11.34 5.89
CA LYS A 100 -2.00 10.66 7.16
C LYS A 100 -3.31 10.10 7.71
N GLY A 101 -3.41 8.77 7.79
CA GLY A 101 -4.47 8.07 8.53
C GLY A 101 -5.85 7.97 7.84
N ARG A 102 -6.13 8.78 6.81
CA ARG A 102 -7.41 8.72 6.10
C ARG A 102 -7.56 7.40 5.32
N ARG A 103 -8.64 6.66 5.58
CA ARG A 103 -9.02 5.50 4.76
C ARG A 103 -9.53 6.00 3.41
N THR A 104 -8.95 5.46 2.32
CA THR A 104 -9.30 5.87 0.95
C THR A 104 -10.38 5.00 0.32
N ARG A 105 -10.61 3.78 0.84
CA ARG A 105 -11.64 2.86 0.36
C ARG A 105 -12.93 3.02 1.18
N SER A 106 -14.06 3.12 0.47
CA SER A 106 -15.42 3.21 1.03
C SER A 106 -16.37 2.10 0.56
N ASN A 107 -15.93 1.20 -0.32
CA ASN A 107 -16.80 0.18 -0.91
C ASN A 107 -17.14 -0.94 0.10
N THR A 108 -18.42 -1.00 0.47
CA THR A 108 -18.99 -1.92 1.46
C THR A 108 -19.23 -3.33 0.95
N THR A 109 -19.39 -3.55 -0.37
CA THR A 109 -19.72 -4.90 -0.91
C THR A 109 -18.59 -5.90 -0.65
N SER A 110 -17.35 -5.43 -0.79
CA SER A 110 -16.15 -6.23 -0.58
C SER A 110 -15.69 -6.26 0.88
N ASP A 111 -16.21 -5.36 1.74
CA ASP A 111 -15.90 -5.34 3.18
C ASP A 111 -16.53 -6.52 3.92
N LYS A 112 -17.65 -7.07 3.41
CA LYS A 112 -18.33 -8.24 3.97
C LYS A 112 -17.44 -9.47 4.10
N TYR A 113 -16.44 -9.60 3.23
CA TYR A 113 -15.51 -10.73 3.24
C TYR A 113 -14.31 -10.52 4.18
N ILE A 114 -14.17 -9.36 4.83
CA ILE A 114 -13.02 -9.03 5.67
C ILE A 114 -13.36 -9.34 7.13
N LEU A 115 -12.79 -10.42 7.66
CA LEU A 115 -12.95 -10.80 9.08
C LEU A 115 -12.12 -9.90 10.00
N ARG A 116 -10.88 -9.59 9.60
CA ARG A 116 -9.97 -8.74 10.39
C ARG A 116 -9.23 -7.77 9.50
N SER A 117 -9.46 -6.48 9.69
CA SER A 117 -8.83 -5.43 8.88
C SER A 117 -7.34 -5.27 9.20
N ARG A 118 -6.51 -5.07 8.15
CA ARG A 118 -5.09 -4.70 8.28
C ARG A 118 -4.84 -3.49 9.17
N HIS A 119 -5.80 -2.57 9.27
CA HIS A 119 -5.64 -1.32 10.02
C HIS A 119 -5.64 -1.50 11.54
N LEU A 120 -6.13 -2.64 12.05
CA LEU A 120 -6.09 -2.94 13.48
C LEU A 120 -4.65 -3.13 13.99
N ARG A 121 -3.74 -3.61 13.14
CA ARG A 121 -2.31 -3.77 13.50
C ARG A 121 -1.56 -2.45 13.59
N LYS A 122 -2.05 -1.39 12.92
CA LYS A 122 -1.39 -0.08 12.84
C LYS A 122 -1.69 0.84 14.03
N LYS A 123 -2.62 0.46 14.90
CA LYS A 123 -3.00 1.22 16.12
C LYS A 123 -2.18 0.84 17.36
N ARG A 124 -1.30 -0.15 17.24
CA ARG A 124 -0.39 -0.63 18.28
C ARG A 124 1.03 -0.26 17.87
#